data_AF-A0A935ZT91-F1
#
_entry.id   AF-A0A935ZT91-F1
#
_cell.length_a   1.000
_cell.length_b   1.000
_cell.length_c   1.000
_cell.angle_alpha   90.00
_cell.angle_beta   90.00
_cell.angle_gamma   90.00
#
_symmetry.space_group_name_H-M   'P 1'
#
loop_
_entity.id
_entity.type
_entity.pdbx_description
1 polymer ?
#
loop_
_entity_poly.entity_id
_entity_poly.type
_entity_poly.pdbx_seq_one_letter_code
_entity_poly.pdbx_strand_id
1 'polypeptide(L)'
;MITPRALALTALLLAACVVDDAWDPGEIEFRPCANCKWGPPLLNSHGVNGVPVAAMDMVGEFHDGWRLLEVYAAGDLGIASRKLHGVHVEDGVLYGQDDWGVILSADEFIGSLWIIELEQDGGHESMQIISFHPDPDAARYTFIASASSLGVDAPKFYTCPKDDDTGEYSAVLFDDLDVDKDTGTHMVRPDTIYFACAAAAVGKAAVWGYSPWSTNPTTHQIASRAVRADYCGNGQSYTAAGTPLQLSDVFGLNGFADPSRKTEAFWGKQGAICLNVPRRVQPWEVVCDDGPLPPCKTENFEGQPAAVLWSKVW
;
A
#
# COMPACT_ATOMS: atom_id res chain seq x y z
N MET A 1 51.33 59.95 29.61
CA MET A 1 51.89 58.67 29.12
C MET A 1 51.35 57.57 30.03
N ILE A 2 50.89 56.46 29.43
CA ILE A 2 50.36 55.23 30.04
C ILE A 2 48.86 55.26 30.40
N THR A 3 48.06 54.67 29.51
CA THR A 3 46.67 54.21 29.68
C THR A 3 46.63 52.83 30.37
N PRO A 4 45.66 52.55 31.24
CA PRO A 4 45.31 51.18 31.58
C PRO A 4 43.84 50.81 31.24
N ARG A 5 43.76 49.82 30.35
CA ARG A 5 42.81 48.72 30.17
C ARG A 5 41.47 48.72 30.94
N ALA A 6 40.39 48.67 30.16
CA ALA A 6 39.05 48.24 30.55
C ALA A 6 39.00 46.72 30.79
N LEU A 7 38.42 46.31 31.92
CA LEU A 7 37.88 44.96 32.12
C LEU A 7 36.43 44.97 31.62
N ALA A 8 36.15 44.25 30.54
CA ALA A 8 34.79 43.96 30.10
C ALA A 8 34.30 42.67 30.78
N LEU A 9 33.14 42.78 31.42
CA LEU A 9 32.42 41.73 32.11
C LEU A 9 32.00 40.63 31.12
N THR A 10 32.44 39.40 31.35
CA THR A 10 32.00 38.22 30.59
C THR A 10 30.64 37.76 31.11
N ALA A 11 29.55 38.15 30.44
CA ALA A 11 28.25 37.52 30.61
C ALA A 11 28.12 36.38 29.59
N LEU A 12 28.16 35.14 30.07
CA LEU A 12 27.85 33.96 29.27
C LEU A 12 26.39 34.05 28.80
N LEU A 13 26.20 34.21 27.49
CA LEU A 13 24.96 33.88 26.80
C LEU A 13 24.87 32.35 26.70
N LEU A 14 24.11 31.73 27.60
CA LEU A 14 23.57 30.40 27.38
C LEU A 14 22.45 30.54 26.35
N ALA A 15 22.70 30.04 25.14
CA ALA A 15 21.65 29.74 24.17
C ALA A 15 20.84 28.56 24.72
N ALA A 16 19.77 28.86 25.45
CA ALA A 16 18.69 27.90 25.65
C ALA A 16 17.80 27.97 24.41
N CYS A 17 17.99 27.02 23.49
CA CYS A 17 16.99 26.74 22.47
C CYS A 17 15.72 26.28 23.20
N VAL A 18 14.74 27.18 23.30
CA VAL A 18 13.35 26.80 23.56
C VAL A 18 12.84 26.26 22.22
N VAL A 19 12.72 24.93 22.14
CA VAL A 19 11.97 24.29 21.07
C VAL A 19 10.53 24.23 21.59
N ASP A 20 9.71 25.20 21.17
CA ASP A 20 8.26 25.14 21.33
C ASP A 20 7.72 24.23 20.23
N ASP A 21 7.74 22.91 20.42
CA ASP A 21 6.97 21.98 19.60
C ASP A 21 5.58 21.81 20.24
N ALA A 22 4.77 22.86 20.11
CA ALA A 22 3.33 22.73 20.31
C ALA A 22 2.77 21.91 19.15
N TRP A 23 2.36 20.68 19.45
CA TRP A 23 1.65 19.76 18.56
C TRP A 23 0.38 20.42 18.02
N ASP A 24 0.43 20.86 16.76
CA ASP A 24 -0.72 21.30 15.97
C ASP A 24 -1.24 20.08 15.16
N PRO A 25 -2.45 19.56 15.45
CA PRO A 25 -3.02 18.43 14.71
C PRO A 25 -3.59 18.83 13.32
N GLY A 26 -3.30 20.04 12.82
CA GLY A 26 -3.87 20.60 11.58
C GLY A 26 -2.94 20.75 10.38
N GLU A 27 -1.61 20.60 10.52
CA GLU A 27 -0.71 20.66 9.36
C GLU A 27 -0.42 19.26 8.81
N ILE A 28 -0.89 19.02 7.58
CA ILE A 28 -0.50 17.86 6.77
C ILE A 28 0.99 18.02 6.48
N GLU A 29 1.83 17.35 7.29
CA GLU A 29 3.26 17.28 7.05
C GLU A 29 3.49 16.47 5.76
N PHE A 30 3.69 17.19 4.66
CA PHE A 30 4.24 16.65 3.43
C PHE A 30 5.61 16.07 3.74
N ARG A 31 5.72 14.74 3.85
CA ARG A 31 7.03 14.09 3.91
C ARG A 31 7.80 14.40 2.61
N PRO A 32 8.87 15.21 2.66
CA PRO A 32 9.58 15.60 1.47
C PRO A 32 10.56 14.49 1.10
N CYS A 33 10.17 13.57 0.22
CA CYS A 33 11.16 12.89 -0.60
C CYS A 33 11.48 13.80 -1.79
N ALA A 34 12.65 14.43 -1.74
CA ALA A 34 13.08 15.51 -2.64
C ALA A 34 13.18 15.14 -4.13
N ASN A 35 12.83 13.92 -4.54
CA ASN A 35 12.81 13.44 -5.93
C ASN A 35 11.59 12.54 -6.29
N CYS A 36 10.54 12.50 -5.46
CA CYS A 36 9.34 11.73 -5.82
C CYS A 36 8.46 12.53 -6.80
N LYS A 37 8.73 12.38 -8.10
CA LYS A 37 7.71 12.62 -9.12
C LYS A 37 6.68 11.51 -9.00
N TRP A 38 5.50 11.84 -8.48
CA TRP A 38 4.28 11.04 -8.34
C TRP A 38 4.25 9.75 -9.20
N GLY A 39 4.78 8.66 -8.64
CA GLY A 39 4.96 7.32 -9.21
C GLY A 39 4.82 6.21 -8.13
N PRO A 40 4.57 4.94 -8.50
CA PRO A 40 3.90 3.85 -7.74
C PRO A 40 4.74 3.18 -6.63
N PRO A 41 4.21 2.11 -6.01
CA PRO A 41 3.33 2.12 -4.85
C PRO A 41 4.05 2.51 -3.54
N LEU A 42 5.04 3.41 -3.62
CA LEU A 42 5.83 3.89 -2.48
C LEU A 42 5.00 4.69 -1.46
N LEU A 43 3.79 5.09 -1.82
CA LEU A 43 2.85 5.75 -0.91
C LEU A 43 1.69 4.77 -0.66
N ASN A 44 1.69 4.22 0.56
CA ASN A 44 0.73 3.29 1.16
C ASN A 44 1.06 1.79 1.09
N SER A 45 2.26 1.39 0.65
CA SER A 45 2.68 -0.02 0.79
C SER A 45 2.76 -0.44 2.27
N HIS A 46 2.67 -1.75 2.50
CA HIS A 46 2.95 -2.33 3.80
C HIS A 46 4.41 -2.00 4.17
N GLY A 47 4.74 -1.92 5.45
CA GLY A 47 6.05 -1.45 5.90
C GLY A 47 6.37 -1.90 7.31
N VAL A 48 7.59 -2.36 7.51
CA VAL A 48 8.07 -2.86 8.81
C VAL A 48 9.11 -1.85 9.30
N ASN A 49 8.78 -1.14 10.38
CA ASN A 49 9.62 -0.11 11.00
C ASN A 49 10.16 0.97 10.04
N GLY A 50 9.36 1.36 9.04
CA GLY A 50 9.71 2.39 8.07
C GLY A 50 10.43 1.87 6.82
N VAL A 51 10.72 0.57 6.75
CA VAL A 51 11.15 -0.09 5.52
C VAL A 51 9.90 -0.55 4.75
N PRO A 52 9.64 -0.06 3.53
CA PRO A 52 8.42 -0.39 2.79
C PRO A 52 8.46 -1.85 2.33
N VAL A 53 7.63 -2.71 2.90
CA VAL A 53 7.47 -4.16 2.71
C VAL A 53 6.27 -4.50 1.85
N ALA A 54 6.47 -4.78 0.55
CA ALA A 54 5.36 -5.08 -0.35
C ALA A 54 5.33 -6.55 -0.78
N ALA A 55 6.40 -7.06 -1.39
CA ALA A 55 6.50 -8.45 -1.84
C ALA A 55 7.49 -9.23 -0.99
N MET A 56 7.06 -10.35 -0.41
CA MET A 56 7.89 -11.24 0.40
C MET A 56 8.08 -12.57 -0.30
N ASP A 57 9.34 -12.93 -0.53
CA ASP A 57 9.73 -14.25 -0.98
C ASP A 57 9.53 -15.27 0.16
N MET A 58 8.83 -16.37 -0.14
CA MET A 58 8.45 -17.39 0.84
C MET A 58 9.43 -18.57 0.89
N VAL A 59 10.46 -18.58 0.03
CA VAL A 59 11.54 -19.58 0.01
C VAL A 59 12.85 -19.08 0.64
N GLY A 60 12.88 -17.82 1.10
CA GLY A 60 13.96 -17.25 1.88
C GLY A 60 15.01 -16.48 1.07
N GLU A 61 14.71 -16.14 -0.18
CA GLU A 61 15.57 -15.29 -1.00
C GLU A 61 15.34 -13.79 -0.71
N PHE A 62 16.36 -12.96 -0.95
CA PHE A 62 16.19 -11.52 -0.85
C PHE A 62 15.33 -10.99 -1.99
N HIS A 63 14.34 -10.19 -1.64
CA HIS A 63 13.48 -9.46 -2.59
C HIS A 63 13.00 -8.17 -1.93
N ASP A 64 13.04 -7.06 -2.67
CA ASP A 64 12.72 -5.71 -2.15
C ASP A 64 13.49 -5.29 -0.88
N GLY A 65 14.68 -5.86 -0.67
CA GLY A 65 15.55 -5.50 0.45
C GLY A 65 15.28 -6.28 1.75
N TRP A 66 14.48 -7.35 1.73
CA TRP A 66 14.39 -8.30 2.85
C TRP A 66 14.31 -9.75 2.38
N ARG A 67 14.38 -10.66 3.34
CA ARG A 67 13.96 -12.05 3.19
C ARG A 67 13.20 -12.53 4.41
N LEU A 68 12.29 -13.47 4.20
CA LEU A 68 11.65 -14.20 5.27
C LEU A 68 12.65 -15.18 5.90
N LEU A 69 12.74 -15.17 7.23
CA LEU A 69 13.51 -16.17 7.97
C LEU A 69 12.57 -17.27 8.47
N GLU A 70 11.59 -16.90 9.28
CA GLU A 70 10.72 -17.85 9.97
C GLU A 70 9.34 -17.25 10.25
N VAL A 71 8.33 -18.12 10.29
CA VAL A 71 6.97 -17.80 10.74
C VAL A 71 6.59 -18.75 11.87
N TYR A 72 6.05 -18.20 12.95
CA TYR A 72 5.57 -18.95 14.10
C TYR A 72 4.10 -18.62 14.36
N ALA A 73 3.24 -19.62 14.50
CA ALA A 73 1.89 -19.43 15.00
C ALA A 73 1.86 -19.29 16.52
N ALA A 74 0.90 -18.52 17.02
CA ALA A 74 0.58 -18.47 18.44
C ALA A 74 0.10 -19.86 18.91
N GLY A 75 0.68 -20.35 20.01
CA GLY A 75 0.13 -21.47 20.76
C GLY A 75 -1.01 -21.03 21.68
N ASP A 76 -1.59 -21.99 22.41
CA ASP A 76 -2.72 -21.76 23.33
C ASP A 76 -2.43 -20.74 24.44
N LEU A 77 -1.15 -20.52 24.76
CA LEU A 77 -0.70 -19.54 25.75
C LEU A 77 -0.53 -18.13 25.16
N GLY A 78 -0.88 -17.91 23.89
CA GLY A 78 -0.71 -16.63 23.19
C GLY A 78 0.74 -16.29 22.82
N ILE A 79 1.66 -17.23 23.00
CA ILE A 79 3.07 -17.09 22.64
C ILE A 79 3.30 -17.80 21.31
N ALA A 80 3.93 -17.11 20.35
CA ALA A 80 4.31 -17.69 19.08
C ALA A 80 5.44 -18.72 19.29
N SER A 81 5.13 -20.00 19.13
CA SER A 81 6.08 -21.10 19.40
C SER A 81 5.96 -22.27 18.43
N ARG A 82 4.92 -22.29 17.58
CA ARG A 82 4.68 -23.37 16.61
C ARG A 82 5.26 -22.91 15.28
N LYS A 83 6.41 -23.45 14.86
CA LYS A 83 7.01 -23.09 13.56
C LYS A 83 6.06 -23.52 12.44
N LEU A 84 5.81 -22.62 11.50
CA LEU A 84 5.03 -22.89 10.30
C LEU A 84 5.94 -23.11 9.10
N HIS A 85 5.54 -24.04 8.25
CA HIS A 85 6.16 -24.39 6.99
C HIS A 85 5.17 -24.24 5.84
N GLY A 86 5.67 -24.01 4.64
CA GLY A 86 4.85 -23.86 3.44
C GLY A 86 3.81 -22.76 3.60
N VAL A 87 4.19 -21.64 4.20
CA VAL A 87 3.28 -20.50 4.36
C VAL A 87 3.00 -19.90 2.99
N HIS A 88 1.74 -19.83 2.61
CA HIS A 88 1.29 -19.31 1.31
C HIS A 88 -0.09 -18.67 1.45
N VAL A 89 -0.56 -18.06 0.37
CA VAL A 89 -1.90 -17.45 0.30
C VAL A 89 -2.72 -18.20 -0.75
N GLU A 90 -3.99 -18.44 -0.47
CA GLU A 90 -4.97 -18.82 -1.48
C GLU A 90 -6.18 -17.88 -1.36
N ASP A 91 -6.54 -17.20 -2.45
CA ASP A 91 -7.68 -16.27 -2.52
C ASP A 91 -7.75 -15.27 -1.34
N GLY A 92 -6.59 -14.74 -0.95
CA GLY A 92 -6.45 -13.77 0.14
C GLY A 92 -6.39 -14.37 1.55
N VAL A 93 -6.43 -15.70 1.69
CA VAL A 93 -6.35 -16.41 2.97
C VAL A 93 -4.99 -17.05 3.18
N LEU A 94 -4.37 -16.84 4.34
CA LEU A 94 -3.10 -17.49 4.70
C LEU A 94 -3.33 -18.96 5.04
N TYR A 95 -2.39 -19.79 4.63
CA TYR A 95 -2.27 -21.19 5.00
C TYR A 95 -0.84 -21.49 5.44
N GLY A 96 -0.68 -22.43 6.36
CA GLY A 96 0.63 -22.94 6.77
C GLY A 96 0.49 -24.21 7.57
N GLN A 97 1.56 -25.01 7.63
CA GLN A 97 1.56 -26.28 8.34
C GLN A 97 2.58 -26.28 9.47
N ASP A 98 2.22 -26.75 10.66
CA ASP A 98 3.16 -26.88 11.76
C ASP A 98 3.97 -28.19 11.75
N ASP A 99 4.91 -28.33 12.68
CA ASP A 99 5.77 -29.52 12.81
C ASP A 99 5.01 -30.83 13.06
N TRP A 100 3.74 -30.77 13.50
CA TRP A 100 2.89 -31.94 13.72
C TRP A 100 1.97 -32.24 12.54
N GLY A 101 2.08 -31.45 11.46
CA GLY A 101 1.28 -31.60 10.25
C GLY A 101 -0.09 -30.96 10.34
N VAL A 102 -0.38 -30.18 11.38
CA VAL A 102 -1.64 -29.42 11.51
C VAL A 102 -1.59 -28.27 10.52
N ILE A 103 -2.61 -28.16 9.67
CA ILE A 103 -2.79 -27.02 8.76
C ILE A 103 -3.54 -25.94 9.55
N LEU A 104 -2.98 -24.73 9.54
CA LEU A 104 -3.60 -23.52 10.06
C LEU A 104 -4.05 -22.65 8.89
N SER A 105 -5.14 -21.92 9.05
CA SER A 105 -5.54 -20.90 8.08
C SER A 105 -6.28 -19.72 8.71
N ALA A 106 -6.48 -18.66 7.92
CA ALA A 106 -7.36 -17.54 8.27
C ALA A 106 -7.04 -16.91 9.65
N ASP A 107 -8.01 -16.90 10.56
CA ASP A 107 -7.88 -16.33 11.91
C ASP A 107 -6.92 -17.10 12.82
N GLU A 108 -6.54 -18.35 12.48
CA GLU A 108 -5.54 -19.12 13.23
C GLU A 108 -4.13 -18.51 13.12
N PHE A 109 -3.91 -17.60 12.18
CA PHE A 109 -2.69 -16.80 12.08
C PHE A 109 -2.67 -15.60 13.03
N ILE A 110 -3.76 -15.27 13.71
CA ILE A 110 -3.78 -14.19 14.71
C ILE A 110 -2.78 -14.52 15.83
N GLY A 111 -1.93 -13.56 16.14
CA GLY A 111 -0.84 -13.69 17.10
C GLY A 111 0.45 -14.28 16.52
N SER A 112 0.46 -14.70 15.26
CA SER A 112 1.67 -15.22 14.60
C SER A 112 2.81 -14.21 14.60
N LEU A 113 4.05 -14.69 14.70
CA LEU A 113 5.28 -13.91 14.65
C LEU A 113 6.02 -14.24 13.35
N TRP A 114 6.34 -13.20 12.59
CA TRP A 114 7.09 -13.29 11.34
C TRP A 114 8.43 -12.60 11.55
N ILE A 115 9.51 -13.31 11.27
CA ILE A 115 10.87 -12.81 11.45
C ILE A 115 11.47 -12.61 10.06
N ILE A 116 11.96 -11.39 9.82
CA ILE A 116 12.56 -11.00 8.56
C ILE A 116 13.98 -10.47 8.79
N GLU A 117 14.81 -10.58 7.76
CA GLU A 117 16.14 -9.96 7.73
C GLU A 117 16.19 -8.89 6.64
N LEU A 118 16.79 -7.74 6.96
CA LEU A 118 16.99 -6.62 6.04
C LEU A 118 18.32 -6.78 5.28
N GLU A 119 18.28 -6.59 3.96
CA GLU A 119 19.46 -6.70 3.08
C GLU A 119 20.51 -5.63 3.38
N GLN A 120 20.06 -4.44 3.79
CA GLN A 120 20.92 -3.26 3.94
C GLN A 120 21.99 -3.44 5.03
N ASP A 121 21.64 -4.06 6.16
CA ASP A 121 22.50 -4.15 7.34
C ASP A 121 22.49 -5.52 8.04
N GLY A 122 21.71 -6.50 7.53
CA GLY A 122 21.50 -7.79 8.17
C GLY A 122 20.68 -7.68 9.46
N GLY A 123 20.03 -6.54 9.72
CA GLY A 123 19.16 -6.33 10.86
C GLY A 123 17.95 -7.25 10.80
N HIS A 124 17.51 -7.72 11.96
CA HIS A 124 16.31 -8.55 12.05
C HIS A 124 15.13 -7.70 12.48
N GLU A 125 13.99 -7.87 11.83
CA GLU A 125 12.74 -7.24 12.20
C GLU A 125 11.64 -8.27 12.38
N SER A 126 10.58 -7.84 13.07
CA SER A 126 9.45 -8.71 13.34
C SER A 126 8.11 -8.02 13.10
N MET A 127 7.16 -8.79 12.61
CA MET A 127 5.77 -8.39 12.50
C MET A 127 4.83 -9.46 13.06
N GLN A 128 3.67 -9.02 13.51
CA GLN A 128 2.63 -9.86 14.10
C GLN A 128 1.27 -9.54 13.51
N ILE A 129 0.48 -10.57 13.23
CA ILE A 129 -0.93 -10.43 12.87
C ILE A 129 -1.73 -10.23 14.17
N ILE A 130 -2.55 -9.19 14.24
CA ILE A 130 -3.40 -8.92 15.42
C ILE A 130 -4.89 -8.99 15.15
N SER A 131 -5.29 -9.01 13.88
CA SER A 131 -6.69 -9.12 13.49
C SER A 131 -6.80 -9.73 12.11
N PHE A 132 -7.88 -10.48 11.90
CA PHE A 132 -8.33 -10.98 10.62
C PHE A 132 -9.79 -10.61 10.41
N HIS A 133 -10.11 -10.12 9.22
CA HIS A 133 -11.47 -9.85 8.77
C HIS A 133 -11.78 -10.75 7.57
N PRO A 134 -12.67 -11.75 7.73
CA PRO A 134 -13.04 -12.63 6.63
C PRO A 134 -13.91 -11.88 5.62
N ASP A 135 -13.57 -12.03 4.36
CA ASP A 135 -14.31 -11.45 3.24
C ASP A 135 -13.96 -12.29 1.99
N PRO A 136 -14.94 -12.87 1.28
CA PRO A 136 -14.69 -13.74 0.13
C PRO A 136 -14.02 -13.00 -1.05
N ASP A 137 -14.24 -11.69 -1.16
CA ASP A 137 -13.69 -10.89 -2.26
C ASP A 137 -12.36 -10.24 -1.86
N ALA A 138 -12.17 -9.95 -0.57
CA ALA A 138 -10.97 -9.27 -0.07
C ALA A 138 -10.73 -9.49 1.42
N ALA A 139 -10.42 -10.72 1.85
CA ALA A 139 -10.06 -11.00 3.24
C ALA A 139 -8.87 -10.13 3.68
N ARG A 140 -8.91 -9.62 4.92
CA ARG A 140 -7.96 -8.61 5.39
C ARG A 140 -7.29 -8.99 6.70
N TYR A 141 -5.98 -8.79 6.76
CA TYR A 141 -5.17 -8.98 7.96
C TYR A 141 -4.64 -7.65 8.45
N THR A 142 -4.60 -7.44 9.77
CA THR A 142 -3.92 -6.28 10.36
C THR A 142 -2.61 -6.75 10.97
N PHE A 143 -1.52 -6.14 10.50
CA PHE A 143 -0.16 -6.42 10.98
C PHE A 143 0.35 -5.24 11.80
N ILE A 144 1.15 -5.57 12.82
CA ILE A 144 1.97 -4.61 13.55
C ILE A 144 3.42 -5.06 13.54
N ALA A 145 4.34 -4.12 13.35
CA ALA A 145 5.76 -4.32 13.48
C ALA A 145 6.25 -3.92 14.87
N SER A 146 7.32 -4.57 15.32
CA SER A 146 8.04 -4.22 16.54
C SER A 146 9.53 -4.23 16.23
N ALA A 147 10.24 -3.16 16.61
CA ALA A 147 11.69 -3.10 16.49
C ALA A 147 12.33 -4.09 17.45
N SER A 148 12.88 -5.18 16.90
CA SER A 148 13.47 -6.26 17.70
C SER A 148 14.65 -5.78 18.56
N SER A 149 15.35 -4.75 18.08
CA SER A 149 16.49 -4.09 18.73
C SER A 149 16.14 -3.35 20.02
N LEU A 150 14.85 -3.11 20.29
CA LEU A 150 14.37 -2.36 21.46
C LEU A 150 13.82 -3.25 22.60
N GLY A 151 13.81 -4.58 22.41
CA GLY A 151 13.33 -5.53 23.43
C GLY A 151 11.80 -5.66 23.51
N VAL A 152 11.30 -6.32 24.55
CA VAL A 152 9.88 -6.71 24.70
C VAL A 152 8.90 -5.54 24.87
N ASP A 153 9.42 -4.38 25.30
CA ASP A 153 8.65 -3.15 25.53
C ASP A 153 8.73 -2.18 24.32
N ALA A 154 9.23 -2.66 23.18
CA ALA A 154 9.33 -1.85 21.97
C ALA A 154 7.95 -1.31 21.53
N PRO A 155 7.86 -0.05 21.09
CA PRO A 155 6.64 0.48 20.52
C PRO A 155 6.25 -0.32 19.28
N LYS A 156 4.96 -0.66 19.20
CA LYS A 156 4.39 -1.39 18.06
C LYS A 156 3.74 -0.40 17.09
N PHE A 157 3.95 -0.62 15.80
CA PHE A 157 3.42 0.25 14.75
C PHE A 157 2.62 -0.57 13.74
N TYR A 158 1.48 -0.06 13.30
CA TYR A 158 0.79 -0.64 12.15
C TYR A 158 1.70 -0.59 10.93
N THR A 159 1.74 -1.70 10.21
CA THR A 159 2.58 -1.80 9.02
C THR A 159 1.93 -1.18 7.79
N CYS A 160 0.60 -1.01 7.80
CA CYS A 160 -0.14 -0.29 6.79
C CYS A 160 -0.57 1.07 7.32
N PRO A 161 -0.73 2.08 6.45
CA PRO A 161 -1.40 3.30 6.84
C PRO A 161 -2.89 3.04 7.09
N LYS A 162 -3.50 3.96 7.82
CA LYS A 162 -4.95 3.97 8.05
C LYS A 162 -5.67 4.23 6.72
N ASP A 163 -6.69 3.43 6.42
CA ASP A 163 -7.66 3.80 5.38
C ASP A 163 -8.59 4.88 5.95
N ASP A 164 -8.64 6.05 5.31
CA ASP A 164 -9.48 7.17 5.76
C ASP A 164 -10.98 6.84 5.64
N ASP A 165 -11.36 5.91 4.76
CA ASP A 165 -12.76 5.55 4.51
C ASP A 165 -13.30 4.63 5.62
N THR A 166 -12.51 3.65 6.05
CA THR A 166 -12.93 2.60 7.02
C THR A 166 -12.30 2.75 8.40
N GLY A 167 -11.18 3.45 8.48
CA GLY A 167 -10.35 3.54 9.67
C GLY A 167 -9.47 2.31 9.94
N GLU A 168 -9.44 1.33 9.04
CA GLU A 168 -8.67 0.09 9.16
C GLU A 168 -7.21 0.28 8.77
N TYR A 169 -6.31 -0.55 9.33
CA TYR A 169 -4.87 -0.59 9.02
C TYR A 169 -4.49 -1.91 8.35
N SER A 170 -5.39 -2.46 7.55
CA SER A 170 -5.29 -3.84 7.10
C SER A 170 -4.67 -3.98 5.72
N ALA A 171 -4.17 -5.17 5.41
CA ALA A 171 -3.71 -5.58 4.09
C ALA A 171 -4.56 -6.74 3.55
N VAL A 172 -4.79 -6.72 2.24
CA VAL A 172 -5.20 -7.89 1.45
C VAL A 172 -3.92 -8.56 0.98
N LEU A 173 -3.85 -9.88 1.12
CA LEU A 173 -2.68 -10.65 0.72
C LEU A 173 -2.93 -11.29 -0.65
N PHE A 174 -1.88 -11.39 -1.47
CA PHE A 174 -1.96 -12.01 -2.79
C PHE A 174 -0.84 -13.02 -2.94
N ASP A 175 -1.18 -14.13 -3.57
CA ASP A 175 -0.23 -15.16 -3.96
C ASP A 175 0.38 -14.84 -5.33
N ASP A 176 1.64 -15.21 -5.48
CA ASP A 176 2.45 -15.08 -6.69
C ASP A 176 2.44 -13.70 -7.36
N LEU A 177 2.21 -12.63 -6.58
CA LEU A 177 2.14 -11.27 -7.06
C LEU A 177 3.39 -10.48 -6.68
N ASP A 178 3.91 -9.75 -7.65
CA ASP A 178 4.85 -8.65 -7.45
C ASP A 178 4.34 -7.43 -8.22
N VAL A 179 4.73 -6.22 -7.81
CA VAL A 179 4.28 -4.97 -8.43
C VAL A 179 5.49 -4.10 -8.68
N ASP A 180 5.74 -3.82 -9.96
CA ASP A 180 6.83 -2.95 -10.36
C ASP A 180 6.68 -1.57 -9.71
N LYS A 181 7.68 -1.19 -8.92
CA LYS A 181 7.60 0.01 -8.08
C LYS A 181 7.50 1.31 -8.88
N ASP A 182 7.99 1.34 -10.12
CA ASP A 182 8.08 2.55 -10.92
C ASP A 182 6.89 2.72 -11.89
N THR A 183 6.29 1.62 -12.32
CA THR A 183 5.18 1.60 -13.29
C THR A 183 3.84 1.13 -12.69
N GLY A 184 3.87 0.47 -11.53
CA GLY A 184 2.69 -0.12 -10.89
C GLY A 184 2.15 -1.33 -11.65
N THR A 185 2.98 -1.92 -12.52
CA THR A 185 2.61 -3.08 -13.32
C THR A 185 2.65 -4.33 -12.46
N HIS A 186 1.59 -5.12 -12.50
CA HIS A 186 1.52 -6.37 -11.78
C HIS A 186 2.32 -7.43 -12.55
N MET A 187 3.16 -8.16 -11.83
CA MET A 187 4.03 -9.21 -12.34
C MET A 187 3.73 -10.49 -11.58
N VAL A 188 3.82 -11.62 -12.28
CA VAL A 188 3.73 -12.93 -11.62
C VAL A 188 5.12 -13.28 -11.11
N ARG A 189 5.25 -13.53 -9.81
CA ARG A 189 6.48 -13.99 -9.17
C ARG A 189 6.14 -15.18 -8.29
N PRO A 190 6.47 -16.42 -8.71
CA PRO A 190 6.23 -17.62 -7.90
C PRO A 190 6.78 -17.50 -6.48
N ASP A 191 6.14 -18.19 -5.54
CA ASP A 191 6.57 -18.30 -4.14
C ASP A 191 6.65 -16.93 -3.44
N THR A 192 5.70 -16.04 -3.73
CA THR A 192 5.68 -14.66 -3.22
C THR A 192 4.34 -14.31 -2.60
N ILE A 193 4.37 -13.74 -1.39
CA ILE A 193 3.20 -13.07 -0.83
C ILE A 193 3.34 -11.57 -1.01
N TYR A 194 2.36 -10.95 -1.68
CA TYR A 194 2.24 -9.50 -1.75
C TYR A 194 1.29 -8.96 -0.68
N PHE A 195 1.78 -8.03 0.14
CA PHE A 195 1.07 -7.38 1.23
C PHE A 195 0.50 -6.03 0.76
N ALA A 196 -0.72 -6.05 0.20
CA ALA A 196 -1.35 -4.83 -0.29
C ALA A 196 -2.23 -4.17 0.78
N CYS A 197 -1.77 -3.06 1.35
CA CYS A 197 -2.61 -2.28 2.27
C CYS A 197 -3.93 -1.85 1.60
N ALA A 198 -5.04 -1.96 2.33
CA ALA A 198 -6.37 -1.58 1.89
C ALA A 198 -6.45 -0.08 1.51
N ALA A 199 -5.66 0.75 2.17
CA ALA A 199 -5.52 2.18 1.87
C ALA A 199 -4.68 2.47 0.60
N ALA A 200 -4.03 1.46 0.00
CA ALA A 200 -3.20 1.59 -1.19
C ALA A 200 -3.91 1.07 -2.44
N ALA A 201 -3.42 1.42 -3.61
CA ALA A 201 -4.08 1.10 -4.88
C ALA A 201 -4.38 -0.39 -5.11
N VAL A 202 -3.41 -1.26 -4.83
CA VAL A 202 -3.51 -2.71 -5.06
C VAL A 202 -4.54 -3.30 -4.09
N GLY A 203 -4.45 -3.00 -2.80
CA GLY A 203 -5.40 -3.50 -1.80
C GLY A 203 -6.80 -2.90 -1.99
N LYS A 204 -6.89 -1.58 -2.24
CA LYS A 204 -8.16 -0.87 -2.50
C LYS A 204 -8.88 -1.44 -3.73
N ALA A 205 -8.15 -1.83 -4.77
CA ALA A 205 -8.76 -2.50 -5.93
C ALA A 205 -9.43 -3.83 -5.56
N ALA A 206 -8.83 -4.63 -4.67
CA ALA A 206 -9.48 -5.85 -4.17
C ALA A 206 -10.68 -5.52 -3.27
N VAL A 207 -10.56 -4.55 -2.36
CA VAL A 207 -11.66 -4.09 -1.50
C VAL A 207 -12.86 -3.57 -2.30
N TRP A 208 -12.64 -3.01 -3.50
CA TRP A 208 -13.70 -2.64 -4.43
C TRP A 208 -14.32 -3.82 -5.20
N GLY A 209 -13.93 -5.06 -4.89
CA GLY A 209 -14.42 -6.29 -5.51
C GLY A 209 -13.62 -6.77 -6.72
N TYR A 210 -12.51 -6.11 -7.08
CA TYR A 210 -11.71 -6.46 -8.25
C TYR A 210 -10.51 -7.33 -7.90
N SER A 211 -10.60 -8.22 -6.91
CA SER A 211 -9.54 -9.18 -6.64
C SER A 211 -9.30 -10.11 -7.85
N PRO A 212 -8.10 -10.69 -8.00
CA PRO A 212 -7.82 -11.61 -9.09
C PRO A 212 -8.74 -12.84 -9.13
N TRP A 213 -9.18 -13.33 -7.97
CA TRP A 213 -10.07 -14.50 -7.84
C TRP A 213 -11.55 -14.18 -8.05
N SER A 214 -12.00 -12.96 -7.73
CA SER A 214 -13.37 -12.52 -8.05
C SER A 214 -13.52 -12.08 -9.51
N THR A 215 -12.43 -11.66 -10.16
CA THR A 215 -12.43 -11.21 -11.56
C THR A 215 -11.36 -11.90 -12.41
N ASN A 216 -10.17 -11.30 -12.51
CA ASN A 216 -8.95 -11.85 -13.09
C ASN A 216 -7.77 -10.89 -12.83
N PRO A 217 -6.51 -11.35 -12.88
CA PRO A 217 -5.33 -10.51 -12.65
C PRO A 217 -5.27 -9.24 -13.52
N THR A 218 -5.73 -9.32 -14.77
CA THR A 218 -5.74 -8.16 -15.67
C THR A 218 -6.71 -7.08 -15.19
N THR A 219 -7.91 -7.47 -14.74
CA THR A 219 -8.93 -6.55 -14.23
C THR A 219 -8.48 -5.91 -12.93
N HIS A 220 -7.85 -6.69 -12.05
CA HIS A 220 -7.25 -6.19 -10.81
C HIS A 220 -6.21 -5.08 -11.08
N GLN A 221 -5.32 -5.28 -12.06
CA GLN A 221 -4.37 -4.23 -12.48
C GLN A 221 -5.08 -2.99 -13.03
N ILE A 222 -6.13 -3.16 -13.85
CA ILE A 222 -6.90 -2.03 -14.40
C ILE A 222 -7.54 -1.21 -13.27
N ALA A 223 -8.12 -1.89 -12.27
CA ALA A 223 -8.67 -1.25 -11.08
C ALA A 223 -7.60 -0.53 -10.26
N SER A 224 -6.44 -1.15 -10.03
CA SER A 224 -5.29 -0.51 -9.37
C SER A 224 -4.84 0.77 -10.09
N ARG A 225 -4.76 0.75 -11.43
CA ARG A 225 -4.47 1.95 -12.24
C ARG A 225 -5.57 3.01 -12.11
N ALA A 226 -6.83 2.61 -12.11
CA ALA A 226 -7.96 3.52 -11.90
C ALA A 226 -7.92 4.19 -10.52
N VAL A 227 -7.60 3.45 -9.44
CA VAL A 227 -7.41 4.03 -8.09
C VAL A 227 -6.38 5.16 -8.16
N ARG A 228 -5.25 4.93 -8.85
CA ARG A 228 -4.11 5.85 -8.94
C ARG A 228 -4.31 7.01 -9.92
N ALA A 229 -5.38 6.99 -10.70
CA ALA A 229 -5.50 7.84 -11.88
C ALA A 229 -4.28 7.69 -12.83
N ASP A 230 -3.74 6.48 -12.97
CA ASP A 230 -2.61 6.18 -13.87
C ASP A 230 -3.09 6.10 -15.32
N TYR A 231 -3.45 7.28 -15.85
CA TYR A 231 -4.11 7.42 -17.14
C TYR A 231 -3.27 6.86 -18.28
N CYS A 232 -1.95 7.00 -18.22
CA CYS A 232 -1.05 6.55 -19.27
C CYS A 232 -0.56 5.10 -19.09
N GLY A 233 -0.89 4.46 -17.96
CA GLY A 233 -0.41 3.12 -17.64
C GLY A 233 1.11 3.00 -17.48
N ASN A 234 1.79 4.11 -17.22
CA ASN A 234 3.23 4.20 -17.09
C ASN A 234 3.68 4.37 -15.63
N GLY A 235 2.74 4.32 -14.69
CA GLY A 235 3.01 4.53 -13.28
C GLY A 235 2.89 5.97 -12.82
N GLN A 236 2.64 6.95 -13.69
CA GLN A 236 2.42 8.31 -13.19
C GLN A 236 1.05 8.44 -12.52
N SER A 237 1.03 8.82 -11.25
CA SER A 237 -0.21 9.02 -10.49
C SER A 237 -0.73 10.44 -10.67
N TYR A 238 -2.03 10.57 -10.93
CA TYR A 238 -2.74 11.85 -11.01
C TYR A 238 -3.82 12.01 -9.92
N THR A 239 -3.69 11.25 -8.84
CA THR A 239 -4.59 11.25 -7.68
C THR A 239 -3.84 11.58 -6.38
N ALA A 240 -4.58 11.78 -5.30
CA ALA A 240 -4.05 11.73 -3.93
C ALA A 240 -5.07 11.11 -2.97
N ALA A 241 -4.62 10.72 -1.79
CA ALA A 241 -5.48 10.28 -0.70
C ALA A 241 -6.62 11.29 -0.46
N GLY A 242 -7.81 10.79 -0.16
CA GLY A 242 -9.02 11.60 0.01
C GLY A 242 -9.63 12.15 -1.28
N THR A 243 -9.12 11.83 -2.47
CA THR A 243 -9.78 12.25 -3.72
C THR A 243 -11.02 11.38 -3.97
N PRO A 244 -12.25 11.94 -3.89
CA PRO A 244 -13.46 11.16 -4.09
C PRO A 244 -13.64 10.80 -5.57
N LEU A 245 -14.08 9.56 -5.81
CA LEU A 245 -14.42 9.05 -7.13
C LEU A 245 -15.54 8.02 -7.02
N GLN A 246 -16.16 7.72 -8.14
CA GLN A 246 -17.09 6.61 -8.27
C GLN A 246 -16.79 5.81 -9.54
N LEU A 247 -17.09 4.53 -9.48
CA LEU A 247 -16.82 3.58 -10.55
C LEU A 247 -18.09 2.84 -10.94
N SER A 248 -18.15 2.49 -12.21
CA SER A 248 -19.04 1.48 -12.76
C SER A 248 -18.21 0.52 -13.57
N ASP A 249 -18.65 -0.73 -13.69
CA ASP A 249 -17.96 -1.76 -14.44
C ASP A 249 -18.92 -2.64 -15.26
N VAL A 250 -18.31 -3.45 -16.12
CA VAL A 250 -19.03 -4.41 -16.98
C VAL A 250 -19.44 -5.70 -16.26
N PHE A 251 -18.98 -5.91 -15.03
CA PHE A 251 -19.22 -7.12 -14.24
C PHE A 251 -20.46 -6.98 -13.34
N GLY A 252 -20.93 -5.75 -13.12
CA GLY A 252 -22.03 -5.44 -12.21
C GLY A 252 -21.61 -5.41 -10.74
N LEU A 253 -20.31 -5.26 -10.46
CA LEU A 253 -19.78 -5.17 -9.09
C LEU A 253 -20.06 -3.77 -8.51
N ASN A 254 -19.78 -2.74 -9.30
CA ASN A 254 -19.97 -1.35 -8.94
C ASN A 254 -20.84 -0.60 -9.96
N GLY A 255 -21.51 0.43 -9.45
CA GLY A 255 -22.32 1.35 -10.23
C GLY A 255 -22.24 2.76 -9.65
N PHE A 256 -22.55 3.74 -10.48
CA PHE A 256 -22.49 5.14 -10.07
C PHE A 256 -23.54 5.48 -9.01
N ALA A 257 -23.06 5.97 -7.87
CA ALA A 257 -23.90 6.56 -6.83
C ALA A 257 -24.58 7.84 -7.33
N ASP A 258 -23.89 8.64 -8.15
CA ASP A 258 -24.43 9.82 -8.82
C ASP A 258 -24.05 9.84 -10.31
N PRO A 259 -24.89 9.29 -11.19
CA PRO A 259 -24.63 9.22 -12.62
C PRO A 259 -24.47 10.60 -13.29
N SER A 260 -24.94 11.67 -12.67
CA SER A 260 -24.87 13.04 -13.23
C SER A 260 -23.47 13.65 -13.16
N ARG A 261 -22.57 13.04 -12.39
CA ARG A 261 -21.18 13.48 -12.28
C ARG A 261 -20.42 13.38 -13.60
N LYS A 262 -19.39 14.20 -13.73
CA LYS A 262 -18.61 14.30 -14.96
C LYS A 262 -17.80 13.02 -15.15
N THR A 263 -17.85 12.48 -16.37
CA THR A 263 -16.98 11.38 -16.78
C THR A 263 -15.52 11.77 -16.58
N GLU A 264 -14.81 10.95 -15.83
CA GLU A 264 -13.36 11.03 -15.69
C GLU A 264 -12.74 10.32 -16.90
N ALA A 265 -12.77 8.99 -16.88
CA ALA A 265 -12.10 8.14 -17.85
C ALA A 265 -12.78 6.76 -17.97
N PHE A 266 -12.58 6.12 -19.11
CA PHE A 266 -12.81 4.69 -19.30
C PHE A 266 -11.47 3.95 -19.24
N TRP A 267 -11.41 2.84 -18.52
CA TRP A 267 -10.18 2.14 -18.20
C TRP A 267 -10.06 0.80 -18.91
N GLY A 268 -8.90 0.57 -19.51
CA GLY A 268 -8.51 -0.67 -20.16
C GLY A 268 -7.11 -1.13 -19.73
N LYS A 269 -6.62 -2.18 -20.37
CA LYS A 269 -5.38 -2.89 -19.97
C LYS A 269 -4.14 -2.00 -19.87
N GLN A 270 -4.06 -0.96 -20.69
CA GLN A 270 -2.91 -0.07 -20.83
C GLN A 270 -3.08 1.26 -20.06
N GLY A 271 -4.13 1.42 -19.25
CA GLY A 271 -4.49 2.70 -18.63
C GLY A 271 -5.84 3.20 -19.12
N ALA A 272 -6.03 4.51 -19.11
CA ALA A 272 -7.25 5.12 -19.62
C ALA A 272 -7.29 5.03 -21.16
N ILE A 273 -8.42 4.58 -21.70
CA ILE A 273 -8.69 4.54 -23.13
C ILE A 273 -9.04 5.94 -23.65
N CYS A 274 -9.70 6.73 -22.79
CA CYS A 274 -10.08 8.10 -23.04
C CYS A 274 -10.12 8.86 -21.71
N LEU A 275 -9.98 10.17 -21.78
CA LEU A 275 -9.98 11.05 -20.61
C LEU A 275 -10.76 12.33 -20.91
N ASN A 276 -11.66 12.70 -19.99
CA ASN A 276 -12.42 13.94 -20.05
C ASN A 276 -12.00 14.89 -18.92
N VAL A 277 -12.36 14.57 -17.67
CA VAL A 277 -12.06 15.40 -16.50
C VAL A 277 -11.08 14.68 -15.57
N PRO A 278 -9.77 14.96 -15.67
CA PRO A 278 -8.80 14.43 -14.71
C PRO A 278 -8.98 15.03 -13.32
N ARG A 279 -8.44 14.35 -12.31
CA ARG A 279 -8.68 14.68 -10.89
C ARG A 279 -7.94 15.92 -10.40
N ARG A 280 -6.60 15.91 -10.44
CA ARG A 280 -5.75 16.94 -9.78
C ARG A 280 -5.02 17.87 -10.75
N VAL A 281 -5.21 17.68 -12.04
CA VAL A 281 -4.53 18.43 -13.10
C VAL A 281 -5.54 18.87 -14.15
N GLN A 282 -5.10 19.67 -15.09
CA GLN A 282 -5.86 19.99 -16.28
C GLN A 282 -5.69 18.91 -17.36
N PRO A 283 -6.67 18.71 -18.26
CA PRO A 283 -6.60 17.68 -19.30
C PRO A 283 -5.31 17.71 -20.15
N TRP A 284 -4.79 18.90 -20.47
CA TRP A 284 -3.59 19.05 -21.29
C TRP A 284 -2.27 18.76 -20.54
N GLU A 285 -2.32 18.61 -19.22
CA GLU A 285 -1.16 18.24 -18.40
C GLU A 285 -0.95 16.72 -18.38
N VAL A 286 -1.95 15.93 -18.78
CA VAL A 286 -1.82 14.49 -18.96
C VAL A 286 -1.28 14.21 -20.36
N VAL A 287 0.02 13.96 -20.44
CA VAL A 287 0.72 13.64 -21.70
C VAL A 287 1.31 12.24 -21.58
N CYS A 288 0.78 11.31 -22.37
CA CYS A 288 1.31 9.95 -22.47
C CYS A 288 2.37 9.87 -23.57
N ASP A 289 3.11 8.76 -23.61
CA ASP A 289 4.21 8.56 -24.57
C ASP A 289 3.74 8.62 -26.03
N ASP A 290 2.53 8.11 -26.30
CA ASP A 290 1.88 8.13 -27.62
C ASP A 290 1.10 9.43 -27.91
N GLY A 291 1.21 10.43 -27.03
CA GLY A 291 0.49 11.70 -27.10
C GLY A 291 -0.69 11.81 -26.13
N PRO A 292 -1.52 12.86 -26.24
CA PRO A 292 -2.65 13.08 -25.34
C PRO A 292 -3.74 12.04 -25.56
N LEU A 293 -4.39 11.64 -24.48
CA LEU A 293 -5.55 10.74 -24.54
C LEU A 293 -6.73 11.39 -25.28
N PRO A 294 -7.47 10.64 -26.11
CA PRO A 294 -8.65 11.17 -26.77
C PRO A 294 -9.77 11.43 -25.75
N PRO A 295 -10.69 12.38 -26.03
CA PRO A 295 -11.86 12.59 -25.20
C PRO A 295 -12.82 11.39 -25.28
N CYS A 296 -13.53 11.11 -24.19
CA CYS A 296 -14.54 10.06 -24.13
C CYS A 296 -15.77 10.48 -24.94
N LYS A 297 -15.98 9.81 -26.08
CA LYS A 297 -17.02 10.15 -27.07
C LYS A 297 -18.43 9.76 -26.63
N THR A 298 -18.55 8.76 -25.76
CA THR A 298 -19.83 8.23 -25.26
C THR A 298 -19.76 8.03 -23.75
N GLU A 299 -20.93 8.12 -23.11
CA GLU A 299 -21.11 7.84 -21.68
C GLU A 299 -21.75 6.46 -21.50
N ASN A 300 -21.17 5.44 -22.11
CA ASN A 300 -21.53 4.02 -21.95
C ASN A 300 -20.40 3.11 -22.45
N PHE A 301 -20.45 1.85 -22.02
CA PHE A 301 -19.50 0.80 -22.45
C PHE A 301 -19.67 0.39 -23.91
N GLU A 302 -20.85 0.53 -24.51
CA GLU A 302 -21.08 0.18 -25.93
C GLU A 302 -20.19 1.00 -26.88
N GLY A 303 -19.99 2.29 -26.59
CA GLY A 303 -19.06 3.14 -27.34
C GLY A 303 -17.60 3.04 -26.88
N GLN A 304 -17.31 2.23 -25.87
CA GLN A 304 -15.97 1.97 -25.32
C GLN A 304 -15.75 0.47 -25.08
N PRO A 305 -15.83 -0.40 -26.11
CA PRO A 305 -15.90 -1.86 -25.93
C PRO A 305 -14.62 -2.49 -25.34
N ALA A 306 -13.50 -1.77 -25.34
CA ALA A 306 -12.25 -2.22 -24.70
C ALA A 306 -12.18 -1.87 -23.21
N ALA A 307 -13.12 -1.07 -22.70
CA ALA A 307 -13.15 -0.64 -21.32
C ALA A 307 -13.85 -1.67 -20.45
N VAL A 308 -13.29 -1.90 -19.26
CA VAL A 308 -13.91 -2.74 -18.23
C VAL A 308 -14.36 -1.94 -17.02
N LEU A 309 -13.76 -0.76 -16.78
CA LEU A 309 -14.19 0.20 -15.76
C LEU A 309 -14.48 1.56 -16.39
N TRP A 310 -15.40 2.29 -15.77
CA TRP A 310 -15.72 3.67 -16.08
C TRP A 310 -15.77 4.45 -14.78
N SER A 311 -15.00 5.54 -14.73
CA SER A 311 -14.89 6.42 -13.57
C SER A 311 -15.56 7.77 -13.80
N LYS A 312 -16.10 8.35 -12.73
CA LYS A 312 -16.58 9.74 -12.67
C LYS A 312 -15.94 10.45 -11.47
N VAL A 313 -15.56 11.71 -11.66
CA VAL A 313 -15.05 12.58 -10.57
C VAL A 313 -16.21 13.13 -9.73
N TRP A 314 -16.00 13.28 -8.42
CA TRP A 314 -16.98 13.89 -7.52
C TRP A 314 -16.95 15.42 -7.53
#